data_AF-A0A9D1GUG5-F1
#
_entry.id   AF-A0A9D1GUG5-F1
#
_cell.length_a   1.000
_cell.length_b   1.000
_cell.length_c   1.000
_cell.angle_alpha   90.00
_cell.angle_beta   90.00
_cell.angle_gamma   90.00
#
_symmetry.space_group_name_H-M   'P 1'
#
loop_
_entity.id
_entity.type
_entity.pdbx_description
1 polymer ?
#
loop_
_entity_poly.entity_id
_entity_poly.type
_entity_poly.pdbx_seq_one_letter_code
_entity_poly.pdbx_strand_id
1 'polypeptide(L)'
;MGLFKKKDKYALSRKELMRFSGKSLQYAVERIDGQEKVLGKNGGIIVLDDVIVVMCEAKEVFRCKIKDSTVAELLSGNGVEISGYDAYTGEKRYVTAHYSYYRK
;
A
#
# COMPACT_ATOMS: atom_id res chain seq x y z
N MET A 1 37.34 -5.29 1.34
CA MET A 1 36.07 -5.97 1.69
C MET A 1 34.92 -5.09 1.25
N GLY A 2 34.34 -5.36 0.08
CA GLY A 2 33.21 -4.57 -0.44
C GLY A 2 31.95 -4.91 0.35
N LEU A 3 31.47 -3.97 1.16
CA LEU A 3 30.15 -4.06 1.80
C LEU A 3 29.08 -4.00 0.70
N PHE A 4 28.64 -5.17 0.27
CA PHE A 4 27.40 -5.32 -0.47
C PHE A 4 26.24 -4.91 0.46
N LYS A 5 25.86 -3.63 0.41
CA LYS A 5 24.53 -3.19 0.88
C LYS A 5 23.52 -4.00 0.08
N LYS A 6 22.85 -4.97 0.71
CA LYS A 6 21.62 -5.56 0.18
C LYS A 6 20.71 -4.40 -0.19
N LYS A 7 20.55 -4.14 -1.49
CA LYS A 7 19.43 -3.33 -1.98
C LYS A 7 18.19 -4.10 -1.54
N ASP A 8 17.43 -3.56 -0.61
CA ASP A 8 16.04 -3.95 -0.37
C ASP A 8 15.35 -3.99 -1.73
N LYS A 9 15.20 -5.20 -2.27
CA LYS A 9 14.72 -5.45 -3.64
C LYS A 9 13.25 -5.05 -3.84
N TYR A 10 12.58 -4.56 -2.80
CA TYR A 10 11.14 -4.35 -2.75
C TYR A 10 10.73 -3.07 -1.98
N ALA A 11 11.68 -2.20 -1.62
CA ALA A 11 11.37 -0.90 -1.05
C ALA A 11 11.35 0.14 -2.18
N LEU A 12 10.15 0.43 -2.70
CA LEU A 12 9.94 1.57 -3.60
C LEU A 12 10.61 2.82 -2.99
N SER A 13 11.35 3.56 -3.81
CA SER A 13 12.06 4.74 -3.30
C SER A 13 11.06 5.78 -2.80
N ARG A 14 11.41 6.60 -1.80
CA ARG A 14 10.50 7.64 -1.22
C ARG A 14 9.78 8.48 -2.29
N LYS A 15 10.50 8.80 -3.39
CA LYS A 15 9.96 9.53 -4.54
C LYS A 15 8.86 8.78 -5.29
N GLU A 16 8.96 7.47 -5.37
CA GLU A 16 7.96 6.62 -6.02
C GLU A 16 6.75 6.43 -5.12
N LEU A 17 6.97 6.25 -3.81
CA LEU A 17 5.89 6.19 -2.83
C LEU A 17 5.06 7.48 -2.81
N MET A 18 5.71 8.65 -2.93
CA MET A 18 4.99 9.92 -3.04
C MET A 18 4.09 10.02 -4.29
N ARG A 19 4.32 9.24 -5.36
CA ARG A 19 3.41 9.21 -6.53
C ARG A 19 2.08 8.53 -6.22
N PHE A 20 2.04 7.70 -5.17
CA PHE A 20 0.81 7.05 -4.71
C PHE A 20 0.05 7.93 -3.72
N SER A 21 0.75 8.81 -3.00
CA SER A 21 0.13 9.75 -2.08
C SER A 21 -0.82 10.68 -2.83
N GLY A 22 -2.09 10.71 -2.41
CA GLY A 22 -3.14 11.51 -3.04
C GLY A 22 -3.84 10.86 -4.24
N LYS A 23 -3.47 9.63 -4.62
CA LYS A 23 -4.26 8.88 -5.62
C LYS A 23 -5.57 8.41 -5.00
N SER A 24 -6.67 8.72 -5.69
CA SER A 24 -8.00 8.22 -5.34
C SER A 24 -8.09 6.72 -5.61
N LEU A 25 -8.66 5.99 -4.66
CA LEU A 25 -8.90 4.55 -4.72
C LEU A 25 -10.37 4.27 -4.99
N GLN A 26 -10.65 3.30 -5.84
CA GLN A 26 -12.01 2.80 -6.02
C GLN A 26 -12.39 1.86 -4.88
N TYR A 27 -11.49 0.97 -4.50
CA TYR A 27 -11.67 0.06 -3.37
C TYR A 27 -10.33 -0.50 -2.91
N ALA A 28 -10.26 -0.86 -1.64
CA ALA A 28 -9.16 -1.59 -1.04
C ALA A 28 -9.64 -2.99 -0.66
N VAL A 29 -8.85 -4.00 -1.01
CA VAL A 29 -9.07 -5.38 -0.58
C VAL A 29 -7.88 -5.83 0.26
N GLU A 30 -8.15 -6.71 1.20
CA GLU A 30 -7.14 -7.43 1.94
C GLU A 30 -7.13 -8.88 1.47
N ARG A 31 -5.95 -9.45 1.28
CA ARG A 31 -5.75 -10.86 0.99
C ARG A 31 -5.37 -11.61 2.27
N ILE A 32 -6.25 -12.50 2.73
CA ILE A 32 -6.04 -13.40 3.87
C ILE A 32 -6.21 -14.84 3.35
N ASP A 33 -5.20 -15.68 3.48
CA ASP A 33 -5.23 -17.11 3.07
C ASP A 33 -5.78 -17.34 1.64
N GLY A 34 -5.46 -16.43 0.73
CA GLY A 34 -5.90 -16.50 -0.68
C GLY A 34 -7.32 -16.00 -0.94
N GLN A 35 -8.06 -15.60 0.08
CA GLN A 35 -9.35 -14.92 -0.05
C GLN A 35 -9.16 -13.40 -0.04
N GLU A 36 -9.86 -12.71 -0.95
CA GLU A 36 -9.88 -11.26 -1.02
C GLU A 36 -11.10 -10.72 -0.28
N LYS A 37 -10.84 -9.96 0.79
CA LYS A 37 -11.87 -9.31 1.60
C LYS A 37 -11.84 -7.81 1.33
N VAL A 38 -12.95 -7.25 0.88
CA VAL A 38 -13.06 -5.79 0.68
C VAL A 38 -12.99 -5.09 2.03
N LEU A 39 -11.98 -4.25 2.22
CA LEU A 39 -11.82 -3.42 3.42
C LEU A 39 -12.70 -2.17 3.37
N GLY A 40 -12.84 -1.59 2.17
CA GLY A 40 -13.63 -0.39 1.96
C GLY A 40 -13.60 0.05 0.51
N LYS A 41 -14.52 0.98 0.16
CA LYS A 41 -14.62 1.58 -1.17
C LYS A 41 -14.26 3.06 -1.11
N ASN A 42 -14.10 3.69 -2.27
CA ASN A 42 -13.98 5.14 -2.45
C ASN A 42 -13.04 5.83 -1.44
N GLY A 43 -11.74 5.65 -1.67
CA GLY A 43 -10.70 5.98 -0.72
C GLY A 43 -9.53 6.76 -1.32
N GLY A 44 -8.43 6.74 -0.60
CA GLY A 44 -7.16 7.31 -1.03
C GLY A 44 -5.99 6.67 -0.31
N ILE A 45 -4.82 6.69 -0.95
CA ILE A 45 -3.56 6.34 -0.29
C ILE A 45 -2.90 7.62 0.18
N ILE A 46 -2.47 7.61 1.43
CA ILE A 46 -1.66 8.67 2.03
C ILE A 46 -0.33 8.06 2.40
N VAL A 47 0.74 8.57 1.82
CA VAL A 47 2.10 8.24 2.23
C VAL A 47 2.64 9.40 3.04
N LEU A 48 2.95 9.15 4.30
CA LEU A 48 3.65 10.05 5.22
C LEU A 48 5.12 9.60 5.33
N ASP A 49 5.99 10.43 5.92
CA ASP A 49 7.46 10.25 5.95
C ASP A 49 7.95 8.80 6.14
N ASP A 50 7.38 8.07 7.10
CA ASP A 50 7.77 6.69 7.42
C ASP A 50 6.58 5.70 7.46
N VAL A 51 5.36 6.14 7.11
CA VAL A 51 4.15 5.30 7.19
C VAL A 51 3.26 5.44 5.96
N ILE A 52 2.64 4.33 5.57
CA ILE A 52 1.61 4.29 4.54
C ILE A 52 0.28 4.08 5.23
N VAL A 53 -0.70 4.90 4.87
CA VAL A 53 -2.06 4.86 5.37
C VAL A 53 -2.99 4.72 4.19
N VAL A 54 -3.84 3.70 4.24
CA VAL A 54 -4.93 3.52 3.28
C VAL A 54 -6.21 3.97 3.97
N MET A 55 -6.86 4.98 3.40
CA MET A 55 -8.14 5.48 3.86
C MET A 55 -9.24 5.08 2.87
N CYS A 56 -10.39 4.64 3.38
CA CYS A 56 -11.60 4.37 2.61
C CYS A 56 -12.80 4.96 3.35
N GLU A 57 -13.71 5.65 2.64
CA GLU A 57 -14.95 6.21 3.22
C GLU A 57 -14.72 7.00 4.53
N ALA A 58 -13.67 7.83 4.57
CA ALA A 58 -13.24 8.60 5.75
C ALA A 58 -12.80 7.75 6.98
N LYS A 59 -12.43 6.49 6.78
CA LYS A 59 -11.86 5.60 7.80
C LYS A 59 -10.49 5.07 7.38
N GLU A 60 -9.57 5.00 8.32
CA GLU A 60 -8.29 4.31 8.15
C GLU A 60 -8.55 2.81 8.16
N VAL A 61 -8.35 2.14 7.02
CA VAL A 61 -8.56 0.69 6.90
C VAL A 61 -7.27 -0.10 7.08
N PHE A 62 -6.13 0.55 6.84
CA PHE A 62 -4.82 -0.07 6.94
C PHE A 62 -3.74 0.97 7.18
N ARG A 63 -2.79 0.65 8.06
CA ARG A 63 -1.64 1.49 8.37
C ARG A 63 -0.42 0.63 8.61
N CYS A 64 0.68 0.89 7.90
CA CYS A 64 1.94 0.18 8.10
C CYS A 64 3.15 1.11 7.98
N LYS A 65 4.30 0.67 8.51
CA LYS A 65 5.58 1.39 8.38
C LYS A 65 6.25 1.03 7.06
N ILE A 66 6.77 2.04 6.36
CA ILE A 66 7.45 1.86 5.07
C ILE A 66 8.61 0.88 5.20
N LYS A 67 9.39 0.99 6.29
CA LYS A 67 10.61 0.23 6.55
C LYS A 67 10.43 -1.29 6.55
N ASP A 68 9.27 -1.77 6.99
CA ASP A 68 8.93 -3.20 7.09
C ASP A 68 7.74 -3.56 6.17
N SER A 69 7.45 -2.68 5.20
CA SER A 69 6.42 -2.89 4.19
C SER A 69 7.03 -3.11 2.82
N THR A 70 6.38 -3.94 2.02
CA THR A 70 6.65 -4.10 0.61
C THR A 70 5.50 -3.50 -0.16
N VAL A 71 5.83 -2.56 -1.04
CA VAL A 71 4.86 -1.91 -1.92
C VAL A 71 5.21 -2.30 -3.35
N ALA A 72 4.23 -2.70 -4.14
CA ALA A 72 4.41 -3.09 -5.53
C ALA A 72 3.22 -2.60 -6.37
N GLU A 73 3.48 -1.90 -7.47
CA GLU A 73 2.41 -1.55 -8.40
C GLU A 73 1.92 -2.81 -9.15
N LEU A 74 0.61 -2.94 -9.35
CA LEU A 74 0.06 -4.04 -10.14
C LEU A 74 0.55 -3.92 -11.59
N LEU A 75 0.83 -5.06 -12.24
CA LEU A 75 1.23 -5.09 -13.65
C LEU A 75 0.23 -4.40 -14.58
N SER A 76 -1.05 -4.39 -14.20
CA SER A 76 -2.12 -3.71 -14.93
C SER A 76 -2.07 -2.18 -14.82
N GLY A 77 -1.22 -1.60 -13.96
CA GLY A 77 -1.13 -0.16 -13.67
C GLY A 77 -2.33 0.43 -12.93
N ASN A 78 -3.34 -0.40 -12.62
CA ASN A 78 -4.63 0.02 -12.06
C ASN A 78 -4.70 -0.06 -10.53
N GLY A 79 -3.58 -0.29 -9.85
CA GLY A 79 -3.55 -0.38 -8.40
C GLY A 79 -2.16 -0.67 -7.86
N VAL A 80 -2.08 -0.80 -6.55
CA VAL A 80 -0.86 -1.09 -5.82
C VAL A 80 -1.15 -2.10 -4.73
N GLU A 81 -0.28 -3.09 -4.61
CA GLU A 81 -0.24 -4.03 -3.52
C GLU A 81 0.70 -3.51 -2.43
N ILE A 82 0.22 -3.50 -1.20
CA ILE A 82 0.94 -3.07 -0.01
C ILE A 82 0.88 -4.22 0.98
N SER A 83 2.02 -4.83 1.27
CA SER A 83 2.13 -5.85 2.32
C SER A 83 2.99 -5.31 3.45
N GLY A 84 2.56 -5.50 4.69
CA GLY A 84 3.29 -4.97 5.83
C GLY A 84 2.63 -5.31 7.15
N TYR A 85 3.34 -5.00 8.23
CA TYR A 85 2.81 -5.15 9.57
C TYR A 85 1.81 -4.03 9.87
N ASP A 86 0.58 -4.41 10.17
CA ASP A 86 -0.48 -3.50 10.55
C ASP A 86 -0.16 -2.90 11.93
N ALA A 87 -0.29 -1.58 12.03
CA ALA A 87 0.03 -0.86 13.27
C ALA A 87 -0.98 -1.10 14.39
N TYR A 88 -2.20 -1.56 14.08
CA TYR A 88 -3.26 -1.83 15.05
C TYR A 88 -3.23 -3.28 15.53
N THR A 89 -3.09 -4.24 14.62
CA THR A 89 -3.10 -5.67 14.98
C THR A 89 -1.71 -6.24 15.25
N GLY A 90 -0.64 -5.62 14.71
CA GLY A 90 0.72 -6.16 14.77
C GLY A 90 0.95 -7.36 13.85
N GLU A 91 -0.03 -7.72 13.02
CA GLU A 91 0.05 -8.85 12.10
C GLU A 91 0.43 -8.40 10.69
N LYS A 92 1.04 -9.30 9.93
CA LYS A 92 1.39 -9.03 8.54
C LYS A 92 0.14 -9.16 7.67
N ARG A 93 -0.33 -8.05 7.13
CA ARG A 93 -1.50 -7.99 6.23
C ARG A 93 -1.05 -7.68 4.81
N TYR A 94 -1.87 -8.10 3.84
CA TYR A 94 -1.65 -7.88 2.42
C TYR A 94 -2.83 -7.09 1.89
N VAL A 95 -2.63 -5.83 1.55
CA VAL A 95 -3.70 -4.91 1.11
C VAL A 95 -3.45 -4.49 -0.32
N THR A 96 -4.39 -4.80 -1.20
CA THR A 96 -4.38 -4.35 -2.60
C THR A 96 -5.34 -3.19 -2.76
N ALA A 97 -4.79 -2.04 -3.13
CA ALA A 97 -5.53 -0.81 -3.33
C ALA A 97 -5.71 -0.56 -4.84
N HIS A 98 -6.95 -0.62 -5.32
CA HIS A 98 -7.28 -0.37 -6.72
C HIS A 98 -7.54 1.12 -6.95
N TYR A 99 -6.84 1.71 -7.92
CA TYR A 99 -7.03 3.12 -8.27
C TYR A 99 -8.41 3.35 -8.87
N SER A 100 -9.00 4.49 -8.54
CA SER A 100 -10.16 4.98 -9.27
C SER A 100 -9.69 5.45 -10.64
N TYR A 101 -10.12 4.74 -11.68
CA TYR A 101 -9.80 5.07 -13.06
C TYR A 101 -10.55 6.35 -13.45
N TYR A 102 -10.00 7.51 -13.12
CA TYR A 102 -10.52 8.79 -13.56
C TYR A 102 -10.10 8.97 -15.03
N ARG A 103 -10.94 8.49 -15.96
CA ARG A 103 -10.95 8.99 -17.34
C ARG A 103 -11.28 10.48 -17.25
N LYS A 104 -10.28 11.33 -17.43
CA LYS A 104 -10.48 12.74 -17.72
C LYS A 104 -10.50 12.94 -19.23
#